data_AF-A0A368W6G0-F1
#
_entry.id   AF-A0A368W6G0-F1
#
_cell.length_a   1.000
_cell.length_b   1.000
_cell.length_c   1.000
_cell.angle_alpha   90.00
_cell.angle_beta   90.00
_cell.angle_gamma   90.00
#
_symmetry.space_group_name_H-M   'P 1'
#
loop_
_entity.id
_entity.type
_entity.pdbx_description
1 polymer ?
#
loop_
_entity_poly.entity_id
_entity_poly.type
_entity_poly.pdbx_seq_one_letter_code
_entity_poly.pdbx_strand_id
1 'polypeptide(L)'
;MKRKNKIIATIVICFVVIWLIAFISSSIILNNAHMDEIKKQIASRSGNIISVKKVEREKSPFSDESAKYNVIYKITYEIDNINKYAWYRGINIVNNIHSHSPSPNGGGFGEKWMFE
;
A
#
# COMPACT_ATOMS: atom_id res chain seq x y z
N MET A 1 -21.91 -27.11 28.59
CA MET A 1 -22.34 -26.13 27.56
C MET A 1 -23.48 -26.72 26.72
N LYS A 2 -24.66 -26.08 26.68
CA LYS A 2 -25.84 -26.58 25.95
C LYS A 2 -25.53 -26.72 24.45
N ARG A 3 -26.11 -27.71 23.75
CA ARG A 3 -25.87 -27.99 22.30
C ARG A 3 -26.04 -26.75 21.42
N LYS A 4 -27.00 -25.88 21.75
CA LYS A 4 -27.23 -24.58 21.08
C LYS A 4 -26.02 -23.63 21.20
N ASN A 5 -25.39 -23.57 22.36
CA ASN A 5 -24.21 -22.73 22.60
C ASN A 5 -22.97 -23.24 21.85
N LYS A 6 -22.85 -24.57 21.65
CA LYS A 6 -21.79 -25.16 20.80
C LYS A 6 -21.97 -24.77 19.33
N ILE A 7 -23.18 -24.83 18.80
CA ILE A 7 -23.49 -24.44 17.41
C ILE A 7 -23.22 -22.95 17.20
N ILE A 8 -23.67 -22.09 18.13
CA ILE A 8 -23.43 -20.64 18.06
C ILE A 8 -21.91 -20.36 18.09
N ALA A 9 -21.17 -21.01 18.99
CA ALA A 9 -19.71 -20.84 19.04
C ALA A 9 -19.03 -21.24 17.72
N THR A 10 -19.44 -22.35 17.09
CA THR A 10 -18.92 -22.76 15.79
C THR A 10 -19.20 -21.74 14.70
N ILE A 11 -20.43 -21.21 14.63
CA ILE A 11 -20.80 -20.18 13.64
C ILE A 11 -19.96 -18.92 13.82
N VAL A 12 -19.79 -18.45 15.07
CA VAL A 12 -18.97 -17.27 15.36
C VAL A 12 -17.52 -17.49 14.95
N ILE A 13 -16.94 -18.66 15.26
CA ILE A 13 -15.57 -19.00 14.85
C ILE A 13 -15.44 -19.00 13.33
N CYS A 14 -16.36 -19.64 12.61
CA CYS A 14 -16.35 -19.63 11.15
C CYS A 14 -16.42 -18.21 10.58
N PHE A 15 -17.26 -17.35 11.16
CA PHE A 15 -17.39 -15.96 10.73
C PHE A 15 -16.11 -15.16 10.95
N VAL A 16 -15.45 -15.33 12.11
CA VAL A 16 -14.16 -14.68 12.42
C VAL A 16 -13.08 -15.13 11.43
N VAL A 17 -13.02 -16.43 11.11
CA VAL A 17 -12.04 -16.97 10.14
C VAL A 17 -12.26 -16.37 8.76
N ILE A 18 -13.50 -16.30 8.28
CA ILE A 18 -13.81 -15.69 6.97
C ILE A 18 -13.39 -14.21 6.95
N TRP A 19 -13.67 -13.47 8.03
CA TRP A 19 -13.26 -12.07 8.15
C TRP A 19 -11.75 -11.88 8.10
N LEU A 20 -10.99 -12.71 8.81
CA LEU A 20 -9.53 -12.67 8.80
C LEU A 20 -8.96 -12.95 7.41
N ILE A 21 -9.50 -13.94 6.70
CA ILE A 21 -9.07 -14.27 5.34
C ILE A 21 -9.32 -13.06 4.41
N ALA A 22 -10.53 -12.49 4.43
CA ALA A 22 -10.88 -11.33 3.61
C ALA A 22 -9.96 -10.13 3.89
N PHE A 23 -9.66 -9.87 5.16
CA PHE A 23 -8.75 -8.80 5.56
C PHE A 23 -7.33 -8.99 5.02
N ILE A 24 -6.76 -10.20 5.17
CA ILE A 24 -5.42 -10.53 4.67
C ILE A 24 -5.38 -10.42 3.14
N SER A 25 -6.36 -10.98 2.43
CA SER A 25 -6.44 -10.91 0.97
C SER A 25 -6.46 -9.46 0.47
N SER A 26 -7.24 -8.59 1.11
CA SER A 26 -7.30 -7.17 0.73
C SER A 26 -5.94 -6.46 0.87
N SER A 27 -5.19 -6.79 1.92
CA SER A 27 -3.87 -6.20 2.18
C SER A 27 -2.83 -6.67 1.15
N ILE A 28 -2.90 -7.94 0.74
CA ILE A 28 -2.02 -8.51 -0.29
C ILE A 28 -2.29 -7.86 -1.65
N ILE A 29 -3.56 -7.77 -2.05
CA ILE A 29 -3.96 -7.17 -3.34
C ILE A 29 -3.43 -5.74 -3.45
N LEU A 30 -3.62 -4.96 -2.39
CA LEU A 30 -3.19 -3.57 -2.37
C LEU A 30 -1.67 -3.42 -2.41
N ASN A 31 -0.94 -4.27 -1.69
CA ASN A 31 0.52 -4.26 -1.75
C ASN A 31 1.03 -4.62 -3.15
N ASN A 32 0.42 -5.61 -3.81
CA ASN A 32 0.78 -5.99 -5.17
C ASN A 32 0.52 -4.84 -6.16
N ALA A 33 -0.63 -4.16 -6.04
CA ALA A 33 -0.96 -3.01 -6.89
C ALA A 33 0.09 -1.89 -6.78
N HIS A 34 0.55 -1.57 -5.56
CA HIS A 34 1.64 -0.62 -5.36
C HIS A 34 2.96 -1.10 -5.96
N MET A 35 3.31 -2.38 -5.80
CA MET A 35 4.55 -2.92 -6.38
C MET A 35 4.52 -2.91 -7.92
N ASP A 36 3.37 -3.18 -8.53
CA ASP A 36 3.21 -3.17 -9.98
C ASP A 36 3.31 -1.76 -10.54
N GLU A 37 2.71 -0.76 -9.87
CA GLU A 37 2.90 0.64 -10.26
C GLU A 37 4.36 1.08 -10.12
N ILE A 38 5.05 0.69 -9.04
CA ILE A 38 6.47 0.99 -8.88
C ILE A 38 7.30 0.37 -10.00
N LYS A 39 7.08 -0.91 -10.32
CA LYS A 39 7.77 -1.58 -11.44
C LYS A 39 7.53 -0.85 -12.74
N LYS A 40 6.27 -0.49 -13.03
CA LYS A 40 5.88 0.21 -14.26
C LYS A 40 6.57 1.58 -14.37
N GLN A 41 6.60 2.37 -13.30
CA GLN A 41 7.19 3.71 -13.29
C GLN A 41 8.72 3.71 -13.36
N ILE A 42 9.37 2.73 -12.75
CA ILE A 42 10.82 2.59 -12.87
C ILE A 42 11.20 2.05 -14.25
N ALA A 43 10.47 1.06 -14.76
CA ALA A 43 10.69 0.50 -16.10
C ALA A 43 10.46 1.53 -17.22
N SER A 44 9.46 2.42 -17.08
CA SER A 44 9.20 3.50 -18.06
C SER A 44 10.35 4.52 -18.14
N ARG A 45 11.24 4.52 -17.14
CA ARG A 45 12.45 5.35 -17.07
C ARG A 45 13.72 4.56 -17.40
N SER A 46 13.59 3.37 -17.98
CA SER A 46 14.70 2.44 -18.27
C SER A 46 15.48 2.03 -17.03
N GLY A 47 14.87 2.10 -15.84
CA GLY A 47 15.51 1.73 -14.59
C GLY A 47 15.27 0.26 -14.20
N ASN A 48 16.22 -0.30 -13.46
CA ASN A 48 16.11 -1.61 -12.82
C ASN A 48 15.96 -1.44 -11.31
N ILE A 49 14.92 -2.00 -10.71
CA ILE A 49 14.70 -1.90 -9.25
C ILE A 49 15.73 -2.74 -8.51
N ILE A 50 16.44 -2.11 -7.57
CA ILE A 50 17.34 -2.80 -6.63
C ILE A 50 16.61 -3.10 -5.33
N SER A 51 15.88 -2.13 -4.78
CA SER A 51 15.14 -2.33 -3.53
C SER A 51 13.94 -1.41 -3.42
N VAL A 52 12.88 -1.90 -2.78
CA VAL A 52 11.70 -1.12 -2.40
C VAL A 52 11.47 -1.32 -0.92
N LYS A 53 11.42 -0.23 -0.15
CA LYS A 53 11.19 -0.26 1.30
C LYS A 53 10.01 0.63 1.63
N LYS A 54 9.06 0.10 2.40
CA LYS A 54 8.01 0.91 3.00
C LYS A 54 8.60 1.74 4.13
N VAL A 55 8.31 3.04 4.15
CA VAL A 55 8.89 4.01 5.09
C VAL A 55 7.77 4.76 5.82
N GLU A 56 8.02 5.11 7.07
CA GLU A 56 7.15 5.98 7.87
C GLU A 56 7.13 7.40 7.30
N ARG A 57 6.01 8.11 7.49
CA ARG A 57 5.80 9.46 6.95
C ARG A 57 6.91 10.43 7.34
N GLU A 58 7.28 10.39 8.61
CA GLU A 58 8.20 11.32 9.26
C GLU A 58 9.63 11.18 8.73
N LYS A 59 9.94 10.05 8.07
CA LYS A 59 11.24 9.73 7.50
C LYS A 59 11.27 9.92 5.98
N SER A 60 10.29 10.62 5.43
CA SER A 60 10.09 10.80 3.99
C SER A 60 9.96 12.28 3.62
N PRO A 61 10.16 12.64 2.34
CA PRO A 61 9.88 13.99 1.86
C PRO A 61 8.38 14.34 1.85
N PHE A 62 7.50 13.41 2.21
CA PHE A 62 6.05 13.62 2.29
C PHE A 62 5.57 13.78 3.75
N SER A 63 6.43 14.27 4.65
CA SER A 63 6.11 14.50 6.06
C SER A 63 4.85 15.34 6.24
N ASP A 64 4.73 16.42 5.48
CA ASP A 64 3.61 17.37 5.57
C ASP A 64 2.52 17.08 4.52
N GLU A 65 2.82 16.22 3.55
CA GLU A 65 1.88 15.84 2.50
C GLU A 65 1.53 14.33 2.54
N SER A 66 1.22 13.79 3.71
CA SER A 66 0.58 12.48 3.76
C SER A 66 -0.38 12.35 4.92
N ALA A 67 -1.35 11.46 4.77
CA ALA A 67 -2.44 11.23 5.72
C ALA A 67 -2.64 9.73 5.98
N LYS A 68 -3.64 9.39 6.81
CA LYS A 68 -3.91 8.01 7.27
C LYS A 68 -4.01 6.97 6.14
N TYR A 69 -4.46 7.41 4.97
CA TYR A 69 -4.68 6.54 3.81
C TYR A 69 -3.46 6.43 2.90
N ASN A 70 -2.35 7.12 3.18
CA ASN A 70 -1.16 7.04 2.35
C ASN A 70 -0.22 5.91 2.80
N VAL A 71 0.50 5.38 1.83
CA VAL A 71 1.64 4.50 2.04
C VAL A 71 2.83 5.09 1.30
N ILE A 72 4.00 5.07 1.93
CA ILE A 72 5.20 5.69 1.37
C ILE A 72 6.26 4.62 1.16
N TYR A 73 6.87 4.64 -0.01
CA TYR A 73 7.96 3.77 -0.38
C TYR A 73 9.18 4.60 -0.75
N LYS A 74 10.35 4.13 -0.28
CA LYS A 74 11.65 4.51 -0.81
C LYS A 74 12.10 3.44 -1.78
N ILE A 75 12.45 3.86 -2.98
CA ILE A 75 12.89 2.99 -4.07
C ILE A 75 14.35 3.32 -4.36
N THR A 76 15.17 2.27 -4.42
CA THR A 76 16.52 2.33 -4.99
C THR A 76 16.46 1.60 -6.32
N TYR A 77 16.91 2.25 -7.38
CA TYR A 77 16.93 1.68 -8.73
C TYR A 77 18.21 2.08 -9.46
N GLU A 78 18.53 1.40 -10.54
CA GLU A 78 19.72 1.62 -11.34
C GLU A 78 19.35 2.04 -12.76
N ILE A 79 20.01 3.08 -13.28
CA ILE A 79 20.01 3.45 -14.69
C ILE A 79 21.46 3.59 -15.11
N ASP A 80 21.86 2.94 -16.20
CA ASP A 80 23.24 3.02 -16.74
C ASP A 80 24.34 2.72 -15.70
N ASN A 81 24.12 1.72 -14.84
CA ASN A 81 24.98 1.34 -13.70
C ASN A 81 25.14 2.42 -12.62
N ILE A 82 24.25 3.41 -12.59
CA ILE A 82 24.22 4.47 -11.58
C ILE A 82 23.00 4.25 -10.68
N ASN A 83 23.25 4.12 -9.37
CA ASN A 83 22.21 4.05 -8.37
C ASN A 83 21.48 5.40 -8.24
N LYS A 84 20.16 5.32 -8.28
CA LYS A 84 19.20 6.42 -8.16
C LYS A 84 18.17 6.12 -7.08
N TYR A 85 17.54 7.18 -6.59
CA TYR A 85 16.54 7.08 -5.54
C TYR A 85 15.23 7.71 -6.00
N ALA A 86 14.13 7.10 -5.58
CA ALA A 86 12.82 7.67 -5.78
C ALA A 86 11.96 7.46 -4.52
N TRP A 87 10.99 8.34 -4.39
CA TRP A 87 9.95 8.28 -3.38
C TRP A 87 8.60 8.16 -4.05
N TYR A 88 7.81 7.19 -3.58
CA TYR A 88 6.47 6.96 -4.05
C TYR A 88 5.50 7.08 -2.87
N ARG A 89 4.55 8.01 -2.99
CA ARG A 89 3.40 8.13 -2.10
C ARG A 89 2.20 7.51 -2.80
N GLY A 90 1.85 6.30 -2.40
CA GLY A 90 0.65 5.61 -2.83
C GLY A 90 -0.53 5.85 -1.88
N ILE A 91 -1.68 5.31 -2.27
CA ILE A 91 -2.93 5.39 -1.51
C ILE A 91 -3.47 3.98 -1.21
N ASN A 92 -3.89 3.75 0.02
CA ASN A 92 -4.48 2.51 0.49
C ASN A 92 -6.00 2.44 0.23
N ILE A 93 -6.41 2.62 -1.02
CA ILE A 93 -7.78 2.39 -1.47
C ILE A 93 -7.74 1.20 -2.43
N VAL A 94 -8.32 0.08 -2.00
CA VAL A 94 -8.28 -1.21 -2.71
C VAL A 94 -8.76 -1.08 -4.17
N ASN A 95 -9.78 -0.26 -4.41
CA ASN A 95 -10.36 -0.12 -5.75
C ASN A 95 -9.69 0.96 -6.62
N ASN A 96 -8.87 1.85 -6.05
CA ASN A 96 -8.25 2.95 -6.80
C ASN A 96 -7.05 3.56 -6.07
N ILE A 97 -5.85 3.04 -6.36
CA ILE A 97 -4.59 3.55 -5.81
C ILE A 97 -4.17 4.92 -6.35
N HIS A 98 -4.80 5.39 -7.44
CA HIS A 98 -4.52 6.66 -8.12
C HIS A 98 -5.51 7.78 -7.73
N SER A 99 -6.30 7.59 -6.68
CA SER A 99 -7.33 8.56 -6.30
C SER A 99 -6.73 9.91 -5.88
N HIS A 100 -7.09 11.02 -6.54
CA HIS A 100 -6.62 12.34 -6.15
C HIS A 100 -7.24 12.87 -4.85
N SER A 101 -8.35 12.28 -4.40
CA SER A 101 -9.06 12.66 -3.18
C SER A 101 -9.46 11.41 -2.40
N PRO A 102 -8.51 10.77 -1.70
CA PRO A 102 -8.73 9.47 -1.09
C PRO A 102 -9.53 9.53 0.22
N SER A 103 -9.79 10.72 0.77
CA SER A 103 -10.61 10.89 1.96
C SER A 103 -11.96 11.52 1.59
N PRO A 104 -13.10 10.86 1.85
CA PRO A 104 -14.44 11.43 1.66
C PRO A 104 -14.68 12.70 2.47
N ASN A 105 -13.95 12.88 3.58
CA ASN A 105 -14.10 14.00 4.52
C ASN A 105 -12.94 15.02 4.41
N GLY A 106 -12.18 15.00 3.30
CA GLY A 106 -11.00 15.83 3.13
C GLY A 106 -9.76 15.29 3.86
N GLY A 107 -8.58 15.83 3.51
CA GLY A 107 -7.30 15.45 4.15
C GLY A 107 -6.64 14.20 3.59
N GLY A 108 -6.95 13.80 2.35
CA GLY A 108 -6.23 12.75 1.64
C GLY A 108 -5.31 13.33 0.59
N PHE A 109 -4.03 12.95 0.58
CA PHE A 109 -3.12 13.36 -0.48
C PHE A 109 -3.12 12.32 -1.60
N GLY A 110 -3.27 12.80 -2.84
CA GLY A 110 -3.21 12.00 -4.05
C GLY A 110 -1.90 11.21 -4.19
N GLU A 111 -1.85 10.31 -5.16
CA GLU A 111 -0.59 9.67 -5.55
C GLU A 111 0.47 10.73 -5.90
N LYS A 112 1.74 10.49 -5.56
CA LYS A 112 2.85 11.37 -5.96
C LYS A 112 4.16 10.61 -6.07
N TRP A 113 4.96 11.03 -7.04
CA TRP A 113 6.31 10.55 -7.30
C TRP A 113 7.33 11.66 -7.13
N MET A 114 8.48 11.34 -6.57
CA MET A 114 9.66 12.20 -6.54
C MET A 114 10.88 11.36 -6.96
N PHE A 115 11.65 11.86 -7.91
CA PHE A 115 12.85 11.20 -8.43
C PHE A 115 14.06 12.08 -8.12
N GLU A 116 15.15 11.46 -7.66
CA GLU A 116 16.42 12.10 -7.29
C GLU A 116 17.56 11.65 -8.23
#